data_AF-A0A3D5JQK0-F1
#
_entry.id   AF-A0A3D5JQK0-F1
#
_cell.length_a   1.000
_cell.length_b   1.000
_cell.length_c   1.000
_cell.angle_alpha   90.00
_cell.angle_beta   90.00
_cell.angle_gamma   90.00
#
_symmetry.space_group_name_H-M   'P 1'
#
loop_
_entity.id
_entity.type
_entity.pdbx_description
1 polymer ?
#
loop_
_entity_poly.entity_id
_entity_poly.type
_entity_poly.pdbx_seq_one_letter_code
_entity_poly.pdbx_strand_id
1 'polypeptide(L)'
;LNVASTRVILLHGQDGHEAAGKVIAAFGEFVIGGNYAVGIVVFAILTIINFVVITKGAGRVSEVTARFILDAMPGKQMAIDADLNAGLLTREEAKARREEVREEADFYGAMDGASKFIRGDAIAGILILFINMVGGLAVGVLQHGMPFGNAAATYT
;
A
#
# COMPACT_ATOMS: atom_id res chain seq x y z
N LEU A 1 3.69 11.70 4.84
CA LEU A 1 4.26 11.31 6.15
C LEU A 1 5.67 10.72 6.00
N ASN A 2 5.84 9.64 5.22
CA ASN A 2 7.10 8.90 5.07
C ASN A 2 8.33 9.75 4.69
N VAL A 3 8.19 10.69 3.75
CA VAL A 3 9.31 11.57 3.32
C VAL A 3 9.74 12.56 4.41
N ALA A 4 8.78 13.11 5.16
CA ALA A 4 9.08 14.05 6.24
C ALA A 4 9.78 13.34 7.41
N SER A 5 9.31 12.16 7.80
CA SER A 5 9.91 11.32 8.84
C SER A 5 11.33 10.88 8.45
N THR A 6 11.51 10.42 7.20
CA THR A 6 12.82 10.07 6.63
C THR A 6 13.82 11.21 6.75
N ARG A 7 13.42 12.43 6.34
CA ARG A 7 14.30 13.60 6.41
C ARG A 7 14.73 13.93 7.85
N VAL A 8 13.81 13.82 8.81
CA VAL A 8 14.12 14.09 10.22
C VAL A 8 15.13 13.07 10.76
N ILE A 9 14.94 11.78 10.46
CA ILE A 9 15.85 10.70 10.85
C ILE A 9 17.25 10.92 10.24
N LEU A 10 17.32 11.26 8.95
CA LEU A 10 18.60 11.47 8.27
C LEU A 10 19.36 12.69 8.76
N LEU A 11 18.66 13.75 9.18
CA LEU A 11 19.29 14.99 9.67
C LEU A 11 19.67 14.92 11.16
N HIS A 12 18.80 14.35 12.00
CA HIS A 12 18.90 14.42 13.46
C HIS A 12 19.01 13.07 14.16
N GLY A 13 19.11 11.94 13.44
CA GLY A 13 19.17 10.61 14.06
C GLY A 13 20.33 10.43 15.07
N GLN A 14 21.39 11.20 14.89
CA GLN A 14 22.54 11.31 15.79
C GLN A 14 22.26 11.95 17.16
N ASP A 15 21.18 12.73 17.29
CA ASP A 15 20.79 13.36 18.56
C ASP A 15 20.06 12.37 19.50
N GLY A 16 19.90 11.10 19.07
CA GLY A 16 19.33 10.00 19.86
C GLY A 16 17.97 9.52 19.34
N HIS A 17 17.48 8.41 19.89
CA HIS A 17 16.27 7.71 19.43
C HIS A 17 14.99 8.59 19.40
N GLU A 18 14.90 9.63 20.25
CA GLU A 18 13.75 10.55 20.27
C GLU A 18 13.70 11.52 19.08
N ALA A 19 14.82 11.73 18.38
CA ALA A 19 14.91 12.71 17.30
C ALA A 19 14.06 12.35 16.08
N ALA A 20 13.78 11.05 15.87
CA ALA A 20 12.87 10.56 14.84
C ALA A 20 11.38 10.91 15.12
N GLY A 21 11.07 11.34 16.35
CA GLY A 21 9.73 11.63 16.84
C GLY A 21 9.24 10.60 17.85
N LYS A 22 8.49 11.05 18.87
CA LYS A 22 8.03 10.25 20.02
C LYS A 22 7.31 8.94 19.64
N VAL A 23 6.55 8.96 18.54
CA VAL A 23 5.85 7.77 18.05
C VAL A 23 6.82 6.73 17.49
N ILE A 24 7.83 7.17 16.74
CA ILE A 24 8.83 6.27 16.13
C ILE A 24 9.74 5.68 17.23
N ALA A 25 10.16 6.51 18.19
CA ALA A 25 10.96 6.07 19.34
C ALA A 25 10.24 5.00 20.19
N ALA A 26 8.98 5.28 20.59
CA ALA A 26 8.19 4.35 21.38
C ALA A 26 7.90 3.03 20.64
N PHE A 27 7.70 3.09 19.32
CA PHE A 27 7.47 1.90 18.51
C PHE A 27 8.74 1.07 18.33
N GLY A 28 9.89 1.71 18.14
CA GLY A 28 11.19 1.04 18.07
C GLY A 28 11.53 0.31 19.38
N GLU A 29 11.33 0.97 20.52
CA GLU A 29 11.58 0.37 21.83
C GLU A 29 10.64 -0.80 22.14
N PHE A 30 9.37 -0.69 21.73
CA PHE A 30 8.41 -1.80 21.82
C PHE A 30 8.79 -3.01 20.96
N VAL A 31 9.31 -2.79 19.75
CA VAL A 31 9.67 -3.87 18.81
C VAL A 31 10.99 -4.53 19.18
N ILE A 32 11.98 -3.76 19.64
CA ILE A 32 13.32 -4.27 19.97
C ILE A 32 13.32 -4.94 21.36
N GLY A 33 12.54 -4.43 22.32
CA GLY A 33 12.41 -5.05 23.65
C GLY A 33 13.75 -5.25 24.38
N GLY A 34 14.77 -4.46 24.03
CA GLY A 34 16.14 -4.58 24.54
C GLY A 34 17.04 -5.62 23.84
N ASN A 35 16.53 -6.39 22.86
CA ASN A 35 17.33 -7.35 22.09
C ASN A 35 17.24 -7.06 20.58
N TYR A 36 18.30 -6.48 20.04
CA TYR A 36 18.41 -6.15 18.61
C TYR A 36 18.21 -7.34 17.67
N ALA A 37 18.65 -8.55 18.05
CA ALA A 37 18.44 -9.74 17.21
C ALA A 37 16.95 -10.09 17.12
N VAL A 38 16.22 -9.97 18.23
CA VAL A 38 14.76 -10.16 18.25
C VAL A 38 14.08 -9.04 17.46
N GLY A 39 14.51 -7.78 17.65
CA GLY A 39 13.99 -6.63 16.92
C GLY A 39 14.10 -6.79 15.39
N ILE A 40 15.26 -7.23 14.88
CA ILE A 40 15.46 -7.49 13.45
C ILE A 40 14.53 -8.59 12.95
N VAL A 41 14.35 -9.69 13.70
CA VAL A 41 13.45 -10.79 13.32
C VAL A 41 11.99 -10.32 13.28
N VAL A 42 11.54 -9.59 14.30
CA VAL A 42 10.17 -9.03 14.35
C VAL A 42 9.96 -8.02 13.23
N PHE A 43 10.94 -7.14 12.98
CA PHE A 43 10.92 -6.17 11.90
C PHE A 43 10.84 -6.85 10.52
N ALA A 44 11.61 -7.91 10.29
CA ALA A 44 11.54 -8.70 9.07
C ALA A 44 10.17 -9.37 8.90
N ILE A 45 9.60 -9.95 9.97
CA ILE A 45 8.26 -10.52 9.95
C ILE A 45 7.21 -9.45 9.61
N LEU A 46 7.24 -8.29 10.27
CA LEU A 46 6.30 -7.19 10.02
C LEU A 46 6.44 -6.63 8.60
N THR A 47 7.66 -6.55 8.07
CA THR A 47 7.94 -6.12 6.70
C THR A 47 7.42 -7.14 5.69
N ILE A 48 7.64 -8.44 5.92
CA ILE A 48 7.12 -9.52 5.08
C ILE A 48 5.60 -9.53 5.12
N ILE A 49 4.97 -9.38 6.29
CA ILE A 49 3.52 -9.31 6.43
C ILE A 49 2.99 -8.08 5.68
N ASN A 50 3.52 -6.88 5.95
CA ASN A 50 3.11 -5.68 5.24
C ASN A 50 3.26 -5.86 3.74
N PHE A 51 4.39 -6.39 3.27
CA PHE A 51 4.58 -6.59 1.84
C PHE A 51 3.63 -7.65 1.27
N VAL A 52 3.69 -8.88 1.76
CA VAL A 52 2.96 -10.03 1.21
C VAL A 52 1.46 -9.85 1.38
N VAL A 53 0.99 -9.38 2.53
CA VAL A 53 -0.45 -9.20 2.78
C VAL A 53 -0.98 -8.00 2.01
N ILE A 54 -0.28 -6.86 1.96
CA ILE A 54 -0.79 -5.69 1.21
C ILE A 54 -0.73 -5.96 -0.29
N THR A 55 0.39 -6.48 -0.83
CA THR A 55 0.49 -6.76 -2.27
C THR A 55 -0.42 -7.91 -2.73
N LYS A 56 -0.53 -9.02 -1.98
CA LYS A 56 -1.36 -10.16 -2.40
C LYS A 56 -2.81 -10.07 -1.92
N GLY A 57 -3.10 -9.30 -0.87
CA GLY A 57 -4.43 -9.13 -0.30
C GLY A 57 -5.26 -8.11 -1.06
N ALA A 58 -4.67 -6.96 -1.41
CA ALA A 58 -5.38 -5.92 -2.16
C ALA A 58 -5.69 -6.33 -3.61
N GLY A 59 -4.77 -7.05 -4.27
CA GLY A 59 -4.95 -7.49 -5.65
C GLY A 59 -6.09 -8.50 -5.80
N ARG A 60 -6.12 -9.56 -4.99
CA ARG A 60 -7.05 -10.69 -5.22
C ARG A 60 -8.51 -10.36 -4.93
N VAL A 61 -8.80 -9.52 -3.93
CA VAL A 61 -10.20 -9.22 -3.57
C VAL A 61 -10.81 -8.21 -4.54
N SER A 62 -10.04 -7.20 -4.95
CA SER A 62 -10.53 -6.15 -5.86
C SER A 62 -10.61 -6.61 -7.32
N GLU A 63 -9.61 -7.35 -7.81
CA GLU A 63 -9.56 -7.85 -9.19
C GLU A 63 -10.70 -8.86 -9.43
N VAL A 64 -10.88 -9.81 -8.52
CA VAL A 64 -11.87 -10.87 -8.68
C VAL A 64 -13.30 -10.31 -8.62
N THR A 65 -13.58 -9.40 -7.68
CA THR A 65 -14.91 -8.80 -7.54
C THR A 65 -15.23 -7.88 -8.73
N ALA A 66 -14.31 -6.99 -9.11
CA ALA A 66 -14.51 -6.11 -10.26
C ALA A 66 -14.70 -6.91 -11.55
N ARG A 67 -13.90 -7.96 -11.74
CA ARG A 67 -13.99 -8.82 -12.93
C ARG A 67 -15.29 -9.62 -12.98
N PHE A 68 -15.75 -10.18 -11.87
CA PHE A 68 -17.03 -10.90 -11.84
C PHE A 68 -18.21 -9.97 -12.17
N ILE A 69 -18.19 -8.72 -11.71
CA ILE A 69 -19.23 -7.75 -12.02
C ILE A 69 -19.13 -7.30 -13.49
N LEU A 70 -17.93 -7.05 -14.00
CA LEU A 70 -17.70 -6.68 -15.40
C LEU A 70 -18.10 -7.80 -16.38
N ASP A 71 -17.79 -9.06 -16.06
CA ASP A 71 -18.17 -10.22 -16.87
C ASP A 71 -19.71 -10.43 -16.90
N ALA A 72 -20.43 -9.91 -15.91
CA ALA A 72 -21.90 -9.96 -15.86
C ALA A 72 -22.60 -8.83 -16.66
N MET A 73 -21.87 -7.79 -17.09
CA MET A 73 -22.45 -6.64 -17.81
C MET A 73 -23.11 -6.98 -19.14
N PRO A 74 -22.57 -7.87 -19.99
CA PRO A 74 -23.26 -8.32 -21.19
C PRO A 74 -24.61 -8.98 -20.87
N GLY A 75 -24.69 -9.75 -19.77
CA GLY A 75 -25.92 -10.37 -19.31
C GLY A 75 -26.97 -9.35 -18.87
N LYS A 76 -26.56 -8.30 -18.14
CA LYS A 76 -27.44 -7.19 -17.78
C LYS A 76 -27.94 -6.43 -19.02
N GLN A 77 -27.08 -6.18 -20.00
CA GLN A 77 -27.47 -5.53 -21.26
C GLN A 77 -28.45 -6.38 -22.07
N MET A 78 -28.19 -7.69 -22.18
CA MET A 78 -29.10 -8.63 -22.84
C MET A 78 -30.47 -8.71 -22.14
N ALA A 79 -30.50 -8.62 -20.81
CA ALA A 79 -31.75 -8.58 -20.06
C ALA A 79 -32.56 -7.30 -20.36
N ILE A 80 -31.90 -6.14 -20.44
CA ILE A 80 -32.55 -4.88 -20.84
C ILE A 80 -33.11 -4.98 -22.27
N ASP A 81 -32.36 -5.60 -23.18
CA ASP A 81 -32.81 -5.81 -24.56
C ASP A 81 -34.00 -6.77 -24.65
N ALA A 82 -33.98 -7.84 -23.86
CA ALA A 82 -35.08 -8.79 -23.76
C ALA A 82 -36.35 -8.13 -23.20
N ASP A 83 -36.23 -7.35 -22.12
CA ASP A 83 -37.34 -6.63 -21.50
C ASP A 83 -37.91 -5.56 -22.44
N LEU A 84 -37.08 -4.85 -23.19
CA LEU A 84 -37.50 -3.89 -24.22
C LEU A 84 -38.26 -4.58 -25.36
N ASN A 85 -37.74 -5.72 -25.85
CA ASN A 85 -38.37 -6.50 -26.91
C ASN A 85 -39.68 -7.16 -26.45
N ALA A 86 -39.79 -7.52 -25.17
CA ALA A 86 -41.01 -8.03 -24.56
C ALA A 86 -42.05 -6.94 -24.26
N GLY A 87 -41.71 -5.66 -24.45
CA GLY A 87 -42.58 -4.52 -24.14
C GLY A 87 -42.74 -4.24 -22.64
N LEU A 88 -41.89 -4.83 -21.80
CA LEU A 88 -41.87 -4.60 -20.35
C LEU A 88 -41.17 -3.28 -19.99
N LEU A 89 -40.31 -2.78 -20.88
CA LEU A 89 -39.64 -1.48 -20.77
C LEU A 89 -39.97 -0.59 -21.96
N THR A 90 -40.07 0.71 -21.72
CA THR A 90 -40.07 1.72 -22.77
C THR A 90 -38.64 2.02 -23.25
N ARG A 91 -38.50 2.68 -24.40
CA ARG A 91 -37.18 3.08 -24.93
C ARG A 91 -36.42 4.03 -23.99
N GLU A 92 -37.13 4.92 -23.31
CA GLU A 92 -36.51 5.86 -22.37
C GLU A 92 -36.05 5.15 -21.10
N GLU A 93 -36.83 4.21 -20.56
CA GLU A 93 -36.43 3.41 -19.39
C GLU A 93 -35.27 2.47 -19.72
N ALA A 94 -35.28 1.83 -20.89
CA ALA A 94 -34.17 1.00 -21.35
C ALA A 94 -32.88 1.82 -21.51
N LYS A 95 -32.98 3.07 -21.98
CA LYS A 95 -31.84 4.00 -22.08
C LYS A 95 -31.31 4.38 -20.70
N ALA A 96 -32.19 4.72 -19.75
CA ALA A 96 -31.80 5.04 -18.38
C ALA A 96 -31.08 3.86 -17.71
N ARG A 97 -31.62 2.63 -17.81
CA ARG A 97 -30.97 1.43 -17.27
C ARG A 97 -29.64 1.10 -17.93
N ARG A 98 -29.49 1.34 -19.23
CA ARG A 98 -28.19 1.16 -19.92
C ARG A 98 -27.16 2.15 -19.42
N GLU A 99 -27.55 3.38 -19.10
CA GLU A 99 -26.65 4.37 -18.50
C GLU A 99 -26.22 3.94 -17.09
N GLU A 100 -27.14 3.44 -16.26
CA GLU A 100 -26.81 2.89 -14.93
C GLU A 100 -25.81 1.72 -15.03
N VAL A 101 -26.04 0.78 -15.97
CA VAL A 101 -25.10 -0.34 -16.22
C VAL A 101 -23.74 0.17 -16.71
N ARG A 102 -23.70 1.27 -17.48
CA ARG A 102 -22.47 1.89 -17.94
C ARG A 102 -21.71 2.55 -16.80
N GLU A 103 -22.38 3.31 -15.94
CA GLU A 103 -21.78 3.92 -14.76
C GLU A 103 -21.22 2.85 -13.80
N GLU A 104 -21.94 1.74 -13.62
CA GLU A 104 -21.47 0.59 -12.84
C GLU A 104 -20.20 0.00 -13.47
N ALA A 105 -20.16 -0.17 -14.80
CA ALA A 105 -19.00 -0.70 -15.51
C ALA A 105 -17.78 0.23 -15.41
N ASP A 106 -17.99 1.54 -15.54
CA ASP A 106 -16.93 2.55 -15.39
C ASP A 106 -16.37 2.57 -13.96
N PHE A 107 -17.24 2.45 -12.95
CA PHE A 107 -16.82 2.37 -11.55
C PHE A 107 -15.97 1.14 -11.25
N TYR A 108 -16.43 -0.06 -11.65
CA TYR A 108 -15.68 -1.30 -11.41
C TYR A 108 -14.43 -1.41 -12.30
N GLY A 109 -14.45 -0.84 -13.51
CA GLY A 109 -13.27 -0.68 -14.35
C GLY A 109 -12.21 0.22 -13.71
N ALA A 110 -12.63 1.33 -13.08
CA ALA A 110 -11.74 2.18 -12.31
C ALA A 110 -11.22 1.49 -11.02
N MET A 111 -12.03 0.63 -10.37
CA MET A 111 -11.59 -0.16 -9.21
C MET A 111 -10.53 -1.21 -9.55
N ASP A 112 -10.62 -1.89 -10.71
CA ASP A 112 -9.54 -2.75 -11.19
C ASP A 112 -8.24 -1.96 -11.37
N GLY A 113 -8.33 -0.73 -11.91
CA GLY A 113 -7.21 0.20 -12.00
C GLY A 113 -6.63 0.59 -10.63
N ALA A 114 -7.47 0.94 -9.66
CA ALA A 114 -7.06 1.32 -8.30
C ALA A 114 -6.29 0.19 -7.58
N SER A 115 -6.66 -1.07 -7.81
CA SER A 115 -5.95 -2.22 -7.23
C SER A 115 -4.48 -2.33 -7.70
N LYS A 116 -4.20 -1.93 -8.95
CA LYS A 116 -2.83 -1.86 -9.52
C LYS A 116 -2.00 -0.75 -8.87
N PHE A 117 -2.61 0.35 -8.44
CA PHE A 117 -1.94 1.42 -7.69
C PHE A 117 -1.48 0.97 -6.30
N ILE A 118 -2.28 0.16 -5.60
CA ILE A 118 -1.92 -0.35 -4.26
C ILE A 118 -0.66 -1.22 -4.32
N ARG A 119 -0.52 -2.01 -5.40
CA ARG A 119 0.70 -2.80 -5.64
C ARG A 119 1.93 -1.90 -5.85
N GLY A 120 1.77 -0.78 -6.57
CA GLY A 120 2.83 0.21 -6.77
C GLY A 120 3.26 0.89 -5.47
N ASP A 121 2.31 1.24 -4.60
CA ASP A 121 2.57 1.86 -3.30
C ASP A 121 3.38 0.94 -2.37
N ALA A 122 3.04 -0.35 -2.31
CA ALA A 122 3.78 -1.32 -1.51
C ALA A 122 5.23 -1.51 -1.98
N ILE A 123 5.48 -1.49 -3.30
CA ILE A 123 6.83 -1.55 -3.86
C ILE A 123 7.62 -0.27 -3.51
N ALA A 124 6.98 0.90 -3.61
CA ALA A 124 7.58 2.17 -3.22
C ALA A 124 7.95 2.19 -1.73
N GLY A 125 7.10 1.63 -0.85
CA GLY A 125 7.38 1.49 0.58
C GLY A 125 8.64 0.68 0.88
N ILE A 126 8.84 -0.44 0.17
CA ILE A 126 10.08 -1.25 0.31
C ILE A 126 11.30 -0.50 -0.20
N LEU A 127 11.19 0.19 -1.33
CA LEU A 127 12.27 1.00 -1.86
C LEU A 127 12.69 2.09 -0.88
N ILE A 128 11.73 2.80 -0.29
CA ILE A 128 11.97 3.82 0.73
C ILE A 128 12.64 3.19 1.97
N LEU A 129 12.19 2.02 2.41
CA LEU A 129 12.81 1.29 3.53
C LEU A 129 14.28 0.98 3.24
N PHE A 130 14.56 0.40 2.07
CA PHE A 130 15.93 0.01 1.69
C PHE A 130 16.84 1.23 1.57
N ILE A 131 16.35 2.31 0.95
CA ILE A 131 17.08 3.58 0.83
C ILE A 131 17.35 4.18 2.22
N ASN A 132 16.40 4.13 3.14
CA ASN A 132 16.61 4.62 4.50
C ASN A 132 17.64 3.81 5.28
N MET A 133 17.58 2.48 5.18
CA MET A 133 18.54 1.61 5.86
C MET A 133 19.96 1.83 5.34
N VAL A 134 20.15 1.81 4.01
CA VAL A 134 21.47 2.01 3.40
C VAL A 134 21.95 3.45 3.55
N GLY A 135 21.06 4.43 3.36
CA GLY A 135 21.37 5.85 3.49
C GLY A 135 21.71 6.24 4.93
N GLY A 136 20.95 5.75 5.91
CA GLY A 136 21.21 5.96 7.33
C GLY A 136 22.55 5.36 7.77
N LEU A 137 22.85 4.14 7.34
CA LEU A 137 24.16 3.52 7.57
C LEU A 137 25.31 4.30 6.92
N ALA A 138 25.13 4.73 5.67
CA ALA A 138 26.13 5.52 4.96
C ALA A 138 26.37 6.87 5.63
N VAL A 139 25.33 7.56 6.08
CA VAL A 139 25.43 8.83 6.83
C VAL A 139 26.09 8.60 8.19
N GLY A 140 25.70 7.58 8.93
CA GLY A 140 26.29 7.26 10.24
C GLY A 140 27.78 6.92 10.16
N VAL A 141 28.18 6.12 9.17
CA VAL A 141 29.58 5.67 9.01
C VAL A 141 30.46 6.70 8.29
N LEU A 142 30.00 7.26 7.16
CA LEU A 142 30.83 8.12 6.30
C LEU A 142 30.82 9.58 6.73
N GLN A 143 29.70 10.12 7.22
CA GLN A 143 29.60 11.52 7.62
C GLN A 143 29.89 11.72 9.11
N HIS A 144 29.46 10.77 9.95
CA HIS A 144 29.56 10.91 11.41
C HIS A 144 30.63 10.02 12.04
N GLY A 145 31.37 9.25 11.23
CA GLY A 145 32.50 8.44 11.68
C GLY A 145 32.11 7.34 12.68
N MET A 146 30.83 6.99 12.79
CA MET A 146 30.37 6.02 13.77
C MET A 146 30.81 4.60 13.36
N PRO A 147 31.19 3.75 14.33
CA PRO A 147 31.37 2.32 14.08
C PRO A 147 30.11 1.74 13.46
N PHE A 148 30.25 0.82 12.49
CA PHE A 148 29.13 0.23 11.76
C PHE A 148 28.00 -0.30 12.67
N GLY A 149 28.37 -0.92 13.80
CA GLY A 149 27.40 -1.41 14.78
C GLY A 149 26.62 -0.31 15.49
N ASN A 150 27.26 0.83 15.78
CA ASN A 150 26.59 1.98 16.39
C ASN A 150 25.73 2.71 15.35
N ALA A 151 26.22 2.88 14.12
CA ALA A 151 25.43 3.45 13.03
C ALA A 151 24.18 2.61 12.73
N ALA A 152 24.29 1.28 12.76
CA ALA A 152 23.15 0.39 12.64
C ALA A 152 22.17 0.57 13.79
N ALA A 153 22.64 0.61 15.04
CA ALA A 153 21.78 0.81 16.20
C ALA A 153 21.05 2.17 16.21
N THR A 154 21.68 3.22 15.68
CA THR A 154 21.12 4.58 15.69
C THR A 154 20.17 4.86 14.52
N TYR A 155 20.46 4.31 13.33
CA TYR A 155 19.75 4.66 12.10
C TYR A 155 18.91 3.53 11.48
N THR A 156 18.98 2.30 11.99
CA THR A 156 18.25 1.12 11.47
C THR A 156 17.47 0.43 12.58
#